data_AF-A0A7C6VE60-F1
#
_entry.id   AF-A0A7C6VE60-F1
#
_cell.length_a   1.000
_cell.length_b   1.000
_cell.length_c   1.000
_cell.angle_alpha   90.00
_cell.angle_beta   90.00
_cell.angle_gamma   90.00
#
_symmetry.space_group_name_H-M   'P 1'
#
loop_
_entity.id
_entity.type
_entity.pdbx_description
1 polymer ?
#
loop_
_entity_poly.entity_id
_entity_poly.type
_entity_poly.pdbx_seq_one_letter_code
_entity_poly.pdbx_strand_id
1 'polypeptide(L)'
;MEITNSRINPWQGFSRTTASGSRAVEEQGQSFGNLLQKALQEVDRLQDEAEAASRAFVEGKVEDLHQVILAGEKAALALQLTVQVRNKVVEAYQELMRMQV
;
A
#
# COMPACT_ATOMS: atom_id res chain seq x y z
N MET A 1 17.00 -43.32 55.78
CA MET A 1 17.47 -43.31 54.37
C MET A 1 16.38 -44.06 53.63
N GLU A 2 15.51 -43.43 52.85
CA GLU A 2 15.75 -42.76 51.57
C GLU A 2 14.59 -41.77 51.29
N ILE A 3 14.87 -40.48 51.00
CA ILE A 3 14.78 -39.82 49.66
C ILE A 3 13.48 -40.19 48.89
N THR A 4 12.63 -39.29 48.39
CA THR A 4 12.91 -38.02 47.70
C THR A 4 11.74 -37.02 47.77
N ASN A 5 12.13 -35.80 48.08
CA ASN A 5 11.41 -34.54 47.93
C ASN A 5 11.00 -34.24 46.47
N SER A 6 9.80 -33.64 46.33
CA SER A 6 9.31 -32.74 45.28
C SER A 6 10.07 -32.63 43.97
N ARG A 7 9.41 -32.99 42.87
CA ARG A 7 9.55 -32.32 41.56
C ARG A 7 8.18 -32.17 40.89
N ILE A 8 7.35 -31.28 41.43
CA ILE A 8 6.35 -30.59 40.60
C ILE A 8 7.17 -29.61 39.76
N ASN A 9 7.20 -29.81 38.45
CA ASN A 9 7.95 -28.97 37.52
C ASN A 9 6.95 -28.07 36.76
N PRO A 10 6.58 -26.89 37.28
CA PRO A 10 5.50 -26.06 36.72
C PRO A 10 5.90 -25.24 35.48
N TRP A 11 6.95 -25.63 34.75
CA TRP A 11 7.53 -24.80 33.67
C TRP A 11 7.50 -25.45 32.28
N GLN A 12 6.79 -26.55 32.06
CA GLN A 12 6.67 -27.17 30.73
C GLN A 12 5.58 -26.54 29.83
N GLY A 13 4.92 -25.46 30.27
CA GLY A 13 3.79 -24.84 29.56
C GLY A 13 4.10 -23.67 28.62
N PHE A 14 5.33 -23.14 28.57
CA PHE A 14 5.60 -21.88 27.86
C PHE A 14 6.23 -22.00 26.46
N SER A 15 6.43 -23.20 25.94
CA SER A 15 7.03 -23.39 24.60
C SER A 15 5.96 -23.67 23.56
N ARG A 16 5.28 -22.62 23.07
CA ARG A 16 4.65 -22.52 21.73
C ARG A 16 3.70 -21.31 21.67
N THR A 17 4.23 -20.10 21.44
CA THR A 17 3.52 -19.00 20.74
C THR A 17 4.49 -17.84 20.54
N THR A 18 5.32 -17.92 19.51
CA THR A 18 5.99 -16.75 18.92
C THR A 18 6.01 -16.79 17.39
N ALA A 19 5.36 -17.76 16.74
CA ALA A 19 5.39 -17.92 15.28
C ALA A 19 4.20 -17.26 14.54
N SER A 20 3.48 -16.32 15.17
CA SER A 20 2.30 -15.67 14.54
C SER A 20 2.54 -14.26 14.02
N GLY A 21 3.74 -13.68 14.18
CA GLY A 21 4.05 -12.33 13.73
C GLY A 21 4.43 -12.22 12.25
N SER A 22 5.04 -13.26 11.67
CA SER A 22 5.67 -13.19 10.35
C SER A 22 4.68 -13.25 9.17
N ARG A 23 3.58 -14.03 9.30
CA ARG A 23 2.58 -14.19 8.23
C ARG A 23 1.70 -12.96 8.01
N ALA A 24 1.44 -12.18 9.06
CA ALA A 24 0.61 -10.98 8.96
C ALA A 24 1.29 -9.86 8.14
N VAL A 25 2.62 -9.75 8.24
CA VAL A 25 3.42 -8.76 7.49
C VAL A 25 3.48 -9.10 5.99
N GLU A 26 3.53 -10.39 5.64
CA GLU A 26 3.55 -10.84 4.24
C GLU A 26 2.20 -10.63 3.52
N GLU A 27 1.06 -10.90 4.17
CA GLU A 27 -0.27 -10.59 3.62
C GLU A 27 -0.48 -9.09 3.41
N GLN A 28 0.01 -8.25 4.34
CA GLN A 28 -0.09 -6.80 4.23
C GLN A 28 0.78 -6.23 3.09
N GLY A 29 1.95 -6.80 2.84
CA GLY A 29 2.81 -6.42 1.72
C GLY A 29 2.19 -6.70 0.35
N GLN A 30 1.52 -7.85 0.20
CA GLN A 30 0.77 -8.18 -1.03
C GLN A 30 -0.45 -7.27 -1.22
N SER A 31 -1.14 -6.92 -0.14
CA SER A 31 -2.26 -5.96 -0.16
C SER A 31 -1.82 -4.56 -0.63
N PHE A 32 -0.65 -4.09 -0.19
CA PHE A 32 -0.12 -2.80 -0.61
C PHE A 32 0.26 -2.76 -2.10
N GLY A 33 0.97 -3.78 -2.60
CA GLY A 33 1.34 -3.84 -4.02
C GLY A 33 0.11 -3.77 -4.94
N ASN A 34 -0.97 -4.46 -4.54
CA ASN A 34 -2.26 -4.39 -5.23
C ASN A 34 -2.91 -2.99 -5.16
N LEU A 35 -2.81 -2.29 -4.03
CA LEU A 35 -3.29 -0.91 -3.90
C LEU A 35 -2.50 0.05 -4.79
N LEU A 36 -1.17 -0.08 -4.84
CA LEU A 36 -0.32 0.74 -5.70
C LEU A 36 -0.61 0.47 -7.18
N GLN A 37 -0.77 -0.79 -7.57
CA GLN A 37 -1.17 -1.19 -8.91
C GLN A 37 -2.50 -0.54 -9.31
N LYS A 38 -3.49 -0.56 -8.41
CA LYS A 38 -4.80 0.09 -8.64
C LYS A 38 -4.68 1.61 -8.75
N ALA A 39 -3.87 2.25 -7.90
CA ALA A 39 -3.65 3.70 -7.97
C ALA A 39 -2.98 4.11 -9.29
N LEU A 40 -1.99 3.34 -9.74
CA LEU A 40 -1.36 3.55 -11.06
C LEU A 40 -2.36 3.40 -12.20
N GLN A 41 -3.20 2.37 -12.18
CA GLN A 41 -4.27 2.19 -13.16
C GLN A 41 -5.28 3.34 -13.15
N GLU A 42 -5.60 3.88 -11.97
CA GLU A 42 -6.51 5.02 -11.86
C GLU A 42 -5.88 6.31 -12.40
N VAL A 43 -4.59 6.54 -12.18
CA VAL A 43 -3.87 7.69 -12.78
C VAL A 43 -3.84 7.58 -14.30
N ASP A 44 -3.63 6.37 -14.84
CA ASP A 44 -3.65 6.11 -16.27
C ASP A 44 -5.04 6.42 -16.86
N ARG A 45 -6.09 5.91 -16.22
CA ARG A 45 -7.49 6.19 -16.58
C ARG A 45 -7.80 7.68 -16.57
N LEU A 46 -7.36 8.41 -15.54
CA LEU A 46 -7.60 9.85 -15.41
C LEU A 46 -6.85 10.65 -16.48
N GLN A 47 -5.64 10.22 -16.88
CA GLN A 47 -4.92 10.82 -18.00
C GLN A 47 -5.67 10.60 -19.32
N ASP A 48 -6.09 9.37 -19.61
CA ASP A 48 -6.88 9.05 -20.80
C ASP A 48 -8.18 9.87 -20.87
N GLU A 49 -8.85 10.03 -19.72
CA GLU A 49 -10.08 10.82 -19.61
C GLU A 49 -9.82 12.31 -19.87
N ALA A 50 -8.72 12.86 -19.34
CA ALA A 50 -8.29 14.23 -19.60
C ALA A 50 -7.92 14.46 -21.08
N GLU A 51 -7.21 13.51 -21.70
CA GLU A 51 -6.91 13.57 -23.12
C GLU A 51 -8.16 13.46 -23.99
N ALA A 52 -9.09 12.56 -23.65
CA ALA A 52 -10.35 12.41 -24.36
C ALA A 52 -11.19 13.68 -24.28
N ALA A 53 -11.27 14.28 -23.09
CA ALA A 53 -11.95 15.56 -22.89
C ALA A 53 -11.27 16.68 -23.70
N SER A 54 -9.94 16.73 -23.71
CA SER A 54 -9.17 17.70 -24.49
C SER A 54 -9.42 17.57 -26.00
N ARG A 55 -9.36 16.33 -26.53
CA ARG A 55 -9.66 16.04 -27.94
C ARG A 55 -11.10 16.44 -28.29
N ALA A 56 -12.06 16.07 -27.45
CA ALA A 56 -13.48 16.37 -27.70
C ALA A 56 -13.78 17.87 -27.67
N PHE A 57 -13.05 18.65 -26.87
CA PHE A 57 -13.11 20.12 -26.88
C PHE A 57 -12.53 20.71 -28.17
N VAL A 58 -11.34 20.27 -28.60
CA VAL A 58 -10.72 20.74 -29.85
C VAL A 58 -11.54 20.37 -31.09
N GLU A 59 -12.22 19.23 -31.06
CA GLU A 59 -13.16 18.78 -32.10
C GLU A 59 -14.50 19.55 -32.10
N GLY A 60 -14.72 20.45 -31.14
CA GLY A 60 -15.97 21.20 -31.00
C GLY A 60 -17.17 20.35 -30.56
N LYS A 61 -16.93 19.12 -30.08
CA LYS A 61 -17.96 18.20 -29.59
C LYS A 61 -18.36 18.46 -28.13
N VAL A 62 -17.56 19.26 -27.42
CA VAL A 62 -17.79 19.62 -26.02
C VAL A 62 -17.75 21.14 -25.90
N GLU A 63 -18.90 21.75 -25.58
CA GLU A 63 -19.01 23.19 -25.31
C GLU A 63 -18.39 23.59 -23.96
N ASP A 64 -18.17 22.60 -23.07
CA ASP A 64 -17.82 22.84 -21.68
C ASP A 64 -16.33 22.62 -21.39
N LEU A 65 -15.54 23.69 -21.60
CA LEU A 65 -14.12 23.77 -21.26
C LEU A 65 -13.84 23.37 -19.80
N HIS A 66 -14.80 23.55 -18.88
CA HIS A 66 -14.61 23.23 -17.48
C HIS A 66 -14.33 21.74 -17.25
N GLN A 67 -14.93 20.84 -18.05
CA GLN A 67 -14.70 19.40 -17.93
C GLN A 67 -13.26 19.01 -18.25
N VAL A 68 -12.65 19.65 -19.26
CA VAL A 68 -11.27 19.41 -19.65
C VAL A 68 -10.30 19.82 -18.55
N ILE A 69 -10.50 21.03 -18.01
CA ILE A 69 -9.66 21.57 -16.93
C ILE A 69 -9.79 20.70 -15.68
N LEU A 70 -11.03 20.33 -15.31
CA LEU A 70 -11.29 19.50 -14.13
C LEU A 70 -10.68 18.10 -14.27
N ALA A 71 -10.76 17.49 -15.46
CA ALA A 71 -10.15 16.20 -15.74
C ALA A 71 -8.61 16.28 -15.63
N GLY A 72 -8.00 17.34 -16.17
CA GLY A 72 -6.57 17.60 -16.04
C GLY A 72 -6.13 17.77 -14.58
N GLU A 73 -6.88 18.53 -13.78
CA GLU A 73 -6.58 18.74 -12.36
C GLU A 73 -6.71 17.44 -11.54
N LYS A 74 -7.73 16.61 -11.83
CA LYS A 74 -7.85 15.29 -11.22
C LYS A 74 -6.66 14.39 -11.53
N ALA A 75 -6.24 14.34 -12.80
CA ALA A 75 -5.08 13.55 -13.21
C ALA A 75 -3.80 14.02 -12.50
N ALA A 76 -3.56 15.33 -12.45
CA ALA A 76 -2.41 15.91 -11.77
C ALA A 76 -2.39 15.59 -10.27
N LEU A 77 -3.53 15.75 -9.58
CA LEU A 77 -3.64 15.45 -8.15
C LEU A 77 -3.44 13.95 -7.86
N ALA A 78 -4.05 13.08 -8.66
CA ALA A 78 -3.91 11.63 -8.52
C ALA A 78 -2.46 11.17 -8.73
N LEU A 79 -1.75 11.75 -9.70
CA LEU A 79 -0.33 11.49 -9.92
C LEU A 79 0.51 11.93 -8.71
N GLN A 80 0.27 13.14 -8.18
CA GLN A 80 0.98 13.63 -6.99
C GLN A 80 0.78 12.70 -5.79
N LEU A 81 -0.45 12.27 -5.55
CA LEU A 81 -0.77 11.31 -4.50
C LEU A 81 -0.01 10.00 -4.69
N THR A 82 0.02 9.47 -5.92
CA THR A 82 0.72 8.22 -6.25
C THR A 82 2.23 8.32 -5.97
N VAL A 83 2.85 9.45 -6.30
CA VAL A 83 4.28 9.70 -5.98
C VAL A 83 4.51 9.73 -4.47
N GLN A 84 3.62 10.37 -3.69
CA GLN A 84 3.74 10.39 -2.24
C GLN A 84 3.63 9.00 -1.63
N VAL A 85 2.67 8.20 -2.10
CA VAL A 85 2.49 6.81 -1.67
C VAL A 85 3.74 5.99 -2.00
N ARG A 86 4.27 6.10 -3.22
CA ARG A 86 5.53 5.44 -3.63
C ARG A 86 6.68 5.79 -2.69
N ASN A 87 6.85 7.08 -2.37
CA ASN A 87 7.93 7.52 -1.49
C ASN A 87 7.78 6.96 -0.07
N LYS A 88 6.57 6.99 0.50
CA LYS A 88 6.29 6.44 1.84
C LYS A 88 6.58 4.94 1.94
N VAL A 89 6.39 4.21 0.86
CA VAL A 89 6.63 2.76 0.82
C VAL A 89 8.12 2.45 0.78
N VAL A 90 8.87 3.21 -0.02
CA VAL A 90 10.33 3.11 -0.04
C VAL A 90 10.90 3.44 1.33
N GLU A 91 10.40 4.49 1.99
CA GLU A 91 10.77 4.84 3.37
C GLU A 91 10.46 3.70 4.36
N ALA A 92 9.25 3.14 4.31
CA ALA A 92 8.84 2.04 5.19
C ALA A 92 9.70 0.79 4.99
N TYR A 93 10.05 0.45 3.74
CA TYR A 93 10.94 -0.66 3.43
C TYR A 93 12.35 -0.43 3.96
N GLN A 94 12.87 0.79 3.81
CA GLN A 94 14.18 1.18 4.37
C GLN A 94 14.19 1.12 5.91
N GLU A 95 13.12 1.56 6.57
CA GLU A 95 13.00 1.53 8.03
C GLU A 95 12.99 0.09 8.57
N LEU A 96 12.25 -0.82 7.93
CA LEU A 96 12.23 -2.24 8.30
C LEU A 96 13.63 -2.88 8.21
N MET A 97 14.44 -2.51 7.22
CA MET A 97 15.83 -2.97 7.13
C MET A 97 16.71 -2.44 8.26
N ARG A 98 16.51 -1.18 8.68
CA ARG A 98 17.28 -0.57 9.78
C ARG A 98 16.95 -1.17 11.13
N MET A 99 15.75 -1.71 11.31
CA MET A 99 15.35 -2.40 12.54
C MET A 99 15.97 -3.81 12.68
N GLN A 100 16.41 -4.43 11.59
CA GLN A 100 16.88 -5.83 11.58
C GLN A 100 18.40 -5.99 11.72
N VAL A 101 19.17 -4.91 11.67
CA VAL A 101 20.64 -4.91 11.84
C VAL A 101 21.07 -4.73 13.29
#